data_AF-A0A5A9ZNZ1-F1
#
_entry.id   AF-A0A5A9ZNZ1-F1
#
_cell.length_a   1.000
_cell.length_b   1.000
_cell.length_c   1.000
_cell.angle_alpha   90.00
_cell.angle_beta   90.00
_cell.angle_gamma   90.00
#
_symmetry.space_group_name_H-M   'P 1'
#
loop_
_entity.id
_entity.type
_entity.pdbx_description
1 polymer ?
#
loop_
_entity_poly.entity_id
_entity_poly.type
_entity_poly.pdbx_seq_one_letter_code
_entity_poly.pdbx_strand_id
1 'polypeptide(L)' 'MAGEFDGRIKYSGRAVDGADPGEVVWREKLREDRLRDLGVVVIRWVWNDLFMPKRFEQLLLGGLRRAQLR' A
#
# COMPACT_ATOMS: atom_id res chain seq x y z
N MET A 1 5.25 7.91 8.69
CA MET A 1 4.70 6.61 8.24
C MET A 1 3.34 6.83 7.61
N ALA A 2 3.00 6.09 6.56
CA ALA A 2 1.69 6.11 5.92
C ALA A 2 1.13 4.68 5.79
N GLY A 3 -0.19 4.55 5.87
CA GLY A 3 -0.90 3.29 5.71
C GLY A 3 -1.81 3.32 4.49
N GLU A 4 -1.77 2.26 3.69
CA GLU A 4 -2.61 2.13 2.51
C GLU A 4 -3.36 0.80 2.51
N PHE A 5 -4.69 0.90 2.44
CA PHE A 5 -5.53 -0.24 2.17
C PHE A 5 -5.70 -0.38 0.66
N ASP A 6 -5.13 -1.43 0.08
CA ASP A 6 -5.29 -1.65 -1.36
C ASP A 6 -5.52 -3.11 -1.68
N GLY A 7 -6.57 -3.37 -2.45
CA GLY A 7 -7.01 -4.70 -2.86
C GLY A 7 -6.67 -4.99 -4.32
N ARG A 8 -6.57 -6.27 -4.66
CA ARG A 8 -6.26 -6.74 -6.03
C ARG A 8 -7.35 -6.42 -7.08
N ILE A 9 -8.43 -5.74 -6.69
CA ILE A 9 -9.57 -5.37 -7.55
C ILE A 9 -9.15 -4.46 -8.71
N LYS A 10 -8.06 -3.69 -8.57
CA LYS A 10 -7.54 -2.85 -9.66
C LYS A 10 -6.99 -3.65 -10.86
N TYR A 11 -6.77 -4.97 -10.70
CA TYR A 11 -6.20 -5.84 -11.75
C TYR A 11 -7.25 -6.65 -12.52
N SER A 12 -8.55 -6.54 -12.23
CA SER A 12 -9.60 -7.34 -12.87
C SER A 12 -10.08 -6.79 -14.23
N GLY A 13 -9.28 -5.97 -14.90
CA GLY A 13 -9.54 -5.50 -16.27
C GLY A 13 -10.63 -4.43 -16.41
N ARG A 14 -11.35 -4.10 -15.34
CA ARG A 14 -12.11 -2.85 -15.25
C ARG A 14 -11.25 -1.84 -14.48
N ALA A 15 -10.32 -1.20 -15.18
CA ALA A 15 -9.79 0.06 -14.68
C ALA A 15 -11.01 0.92 -14.35
N VAL A 16 -11.10 1.41 -13.10
CA VAL A 16 -12.30 2.05 -12.56
C VAL A 16 -12.77 3.24 -13.42
N ASP A 17 -11.90 3.76 -14.29
CA ASP A 17 -12.17 4.92 -15.14
C ASP A 17 -11.76 4.74 -16.62
N GLY A 18 -11.62 3.50 -17.13
CA GLY A 18 -11.19 3.27 -18.52
C GLY A 18 -9.73 3.66 -18.83
N ALA A 19 -8.96 4.02 -17.80
CA ALA A 19 -7.53 4.30 -17.90
C ALA A 19 -6.74 3.03 -18.29
N ASP A 20 -5.66 3.21 -19.06
CA ASP A 20 -4.74 2.12 -19.37
C ASP A 20 -4.17 1.53 -18.05
N PRO A 21 -4.25 0.20 -17.82
CA PRO A 21 -3.67 -0.43 -16.65
C PRO A 21 -2.19 -0.09 -16.44
N GLY A 22 -1.42 0.08 -17.53
CA GLY A 22 -0.02 0.50 -17.47
C GLY A 22 0.15 1.89 -16.86
N GLU A 23 -0.67 2.85 -17.26
CA GLU A 23 -0.66 4.21 -16.71
C GLU A 23 -1.07 4.25 -15.22
N VAL A 24 -2.02 3.41 -14.80
CA VAL A 24 -2.40 3.29 -13.38
C VAL A 24 -1.20 2.82 -12.54
N VAL A 25 -0.53 1.74 -12.97
CA VAL A 25 0.65 1.21 -12.27
C VAL A 25 1.80 2.22 -12.29
N TRP A 26 1.99 2.94 -13.40
CA TRP A 26 3.02 3.97 -13.49
C TRP A 26 2.80 5.12 -12.50
N ARG A 27 1.56 5.62 -12.39
CA ARG A 27 1.21 6.67 -11.41
C ARG A 27 1.35 6.18 -9.97
N GLU A 28 1.00 4.92 -9.69
CA GLU A 28 1.23 4.31 -8.38
C GLU A 28 2.71 4.24 -8.05
N LYS A 29 3.56 3.84 -8.99
CA LYS A 29 5.02 3.81 -8.83
C LYS A 29 5.59 5.19 -8.54
N LEU A 30 5.20 6.21 -9.32
CA LEU A 30 5.64 7.60 -9.09
C LEU A 30 5.20 8.13 -7.71
N ARG A 31 4.01 7.74 -7.23
CA ARG A 31 3.56 8.09 -5.87
C ARG A 31 4.42 7.40 -4.82
N GLU A 32 4.72 6.12 -4.99
CA GLU A 32 5.57 5.37 -4.05
C GLU A 32 7.00 5.93 -4.02
N ASP A 33 7.59 6.24 -5.18
CA ASP A 33 8.94 6.80 -5.27
C ASP A 33 9.01 8.17 -4.54
N ARG A 34 8.02 9.05 -4.72
CA ARG A 34 7.94 10.31 -3.95
C ARG A 34 7.84 10.10 -2.44
N LEU A 35 7.06 9.11 -2.00
CA LEU A 35 6.97 8.78 -0.57
C LEU A 35 8.30 8.23 -0.05
N ARG A 36 9.00 7.42 -0.85
CA ARG A 36 10.31 6.87 -0.51
C ARG A 36 11.37 7.97 -0.38
N ASP A 37 11.39 8.93 -1.30
CA ASP A 37 12.32 10.07 -1.27
C ASP A 37 12.12 10.94 -0.02
N LEU A 38 10.90 11.02 0.49
CA LEU A 38 10.57 11.71 1.75
C LEU A 38 10.89 10.88 3.01
N GLY A 39 11.49 9.69 2.87
CA GLY A 39 11.74 8.77 3.98
C GLY A 39 10.46 8.20 4.59
N VAL A 40 9.33 8.29 3.90
CA VAL A 40 8.05 7.79 4.41
C VAL A 40 8.01 6.28 4.29
N VAL A 41 7.96 5.60 5.44
CA VAL A 41 7.62 4.19 5.49
C VAL A 41 6.14 4.00 5.15
N VAL A 42 5.88 3.33 4.04
CA VAL A 42 4.54 2.91 3.61
C VAL A 42 4.32 1.46 4.05
N ILE A 43 3.17 1.19 4.66
CA ILE A 43 2.67 -0.17 4.88
C ILE A 43 1.38 -0.37 4.11
N ARG A 44 1.24 -1.54 3.49
CA ARG A 44 0.04 -1.91 2.73
C ARG A 44 -0.60 -3.14 3.33
N TRP A 45 -1.93 -3.16 3.37
CA TRP A 45 -2.69 -4.33 3.77
C TRP A 45 -3.89 -4.52 2.84
N VAL A 46 -4.30 -5.78 2.70
CA VAL A 46 -5.50 -6.21 1.97
C VAL A 46 -6.55 -6.71 2.96
N TRP A 47 -7.75 -7.01 2.45
CA TRP A 47 -8.81 -7.66 3.22
C TRP A 47 -8.33 -8.91 3.99
N ASN A 48 -7.48 -9.73 3.37
CA ASN A 48 -6.96 -10.94 3.99
C ASN A 48 -6.13 -10.68 5.26
N ASP A 49 -5.44 -9.55 5.35
CA ASP A 49 -4.69 -9.19 6.56
C ASP A 49 -5.63 -8.82 7.70
N LEU A 50 -6.77 -8.19 7.39
CA LEU A 50 -7.78 -7.79 8.39
C LEU A 50 -8.56 -8.98 8.96
N PHE A 51 -8.77 -10.05 8.18
CA PHE A 51 -9.36 -11.29 8.67
C PHE A 51 -8.47 -12.04 9.67
N MET A 52 -7.20 -11.65 9.80
CA MET A 52 -6.25 -12.22 10.75
C MET A 52 -5.68 -11.11 11.65
N PRO A 53 -6.37 -10.73 12.74
CA PRO A 53 -5.99 -9.56 13.55
C PRO A 53 -4.53 -9.55 14.01
N LYS A 54 -3.99 -10.71 14.41
CA LYS A 54 -2.57 -10.84 14.81
C LYS A 54 -1.60 -10.54 13.67
N ARG A 55 -1.94 -10.92 12.44
CA ARG A 55 -1.12 -10.64 11.26
C ARG A 55 -1.12 -9.15 10.94
N PHE A 56 -2.30 -8.51 11.01
CA PHE A 56 -2.41 -7.07 10.84
C PHE A 56 -1.62 -6.31 11.91
N GLU A 57 -1.71 -6.72 13.18
CA GLU A 57 -0.93 -6.14 14.28
C GLU A 57 0.58 -6.24 14.02
N GLN A 58 1.09 -7.42 13.64
CA GLN A 58 2.51 -7.60 13.33
C GLN A 58 2.97 -6.72 12.16
N LEU A 59 2.12 -6.54 11.15
CA LEU A 59 2.37 -5.65 10.02
C LEU A 59 2.46 -4.18 10.45
N LEU A 60 1.54 -3.72 11.29
CA LEU A 60 1.56 -2.37 11.86
C LEU A 60 2.82 -2.14 12.71
N LEU A 61 3.13 -3.05 13.63
CA LEU A 61 4.30 -2.94 14.50
C LEU A 61 5.61 -2.96 13.70
N GLY A 62 5.69 -3.78 12.66
CA GLY A 62 6.84 -3.77 11.74
C GLY A 62 7.00 -2.44 11.01
N GLY A 63 5.89 -1.83 10.57
CA GLY A 63 5.88 -0.51 9.97
C GLY A 63 6.37 0.59 10.92
N LEU A 64 5.87 0.59 12.15
CA LEU A 64 6.26 1.55 13.19
C LEU A 64 7.76 1.49 13.50
N ARG A 65 8.32 0.27 13.62
CA ARG A 65 9.77 0.08 13.84
C ARG A 65 10.60 0.62 12.68
N ARG A 66 10.22 0.30 11.44
CA ARG A 66 10.92 0.83 10.25
C ARG A 66 10.85 2.36 10.19
N ALA A 67 9.74 2.94 10.63
CA ALA A 67 9.54 4.37 10.68
C ALA A 67 10.20 5.05 11.90
N GLN A 68 10.83 4.27 12.79
CA GLN A 68 11.42 4.75 14.04
C GLN A 68 10.42 5.49 14.95
N LEU A 69 9.14 5.10 14.88
CA LEU A 69 8.06 5.70 15.67
C LEU A 69 7.78 4.94 16.97
N ARG A 70 8.39 3.77 17.17
CA ARG A 70 8.28 2.93 18.36
C ARG A 70 9.37 1.89 18.43
#